data_AF-A0A445I303-F1
#
_entry.id   AF-A0A445I303-F1
#
_cell.length_a   1.000
_cell.length_b   1.000
_cell.length_c   1.000
_cell.angle_alpha   90.00
_cell.angle_beta   90.00
_cell.angle_gamma   90.00
#
_symmetry.space_group_name_H-M   'P 1'
#
loop_
_entity.id
_entity.type
_entity.pdbx_description
1 polymer ?
#
loop_
_entity_poly.entity_id
_entity_poly.type
_entity_poly.pdbx_seq_one_letter_code
_entity_poly.pdbx_strand_id
1 'polypeptide(L)'
;MTVTASLHRLSRLRFIAKPQPFLSPHSIPSHFSLTPKTKKANRFRFLSMAAEPKESPSNNPGLHTTPDEATKGYIMQQTMFRIKDPKVSLDFYSRVLGMSLLKRLDFPEMKFSLYFMGYENTAEAPSNPIDKVVWTFSQKATIELTHNWGTESDPEFKGYHNGNSEPRGFGHIGVTVDDTYKACERFQNLGVEFVKKPEDAIHLLDANCWLQFLSNL
;
A
#
# COMPACT_ATOMS: atom_id res chain seq x y z
N MET A 1 -17.72 14.84 43.56
CA MET A 1 -18.96 15.42 42.99
C MET A 1 -19.30 14.61 41.75
N THR A 2 -20.56 14.28 41.52
CA THR A 2 -20.99 13.34 40.47
C THR A 2 -21.74 14.06 39.37
N VAL A 3 -21.32 13.90 38.11
CA VAL A 3 -22.09 14.37 36.94
C VAL A 3 -22.08 13.27 35.87
N THR A 4 -23.18 12.53 35.80
CA THR A 4 -23.51 11.66 34.66
C THR A 4 -24.25 12.48 33.60
N ALA A 5 -23.84 12.37 32.33
CA ALA A 5 -24.60 12.90 31.20
C ALA A 5 -25.08 11.76 30.29
N SER A 6 -26.39 11.56 30.21
CA SER A 6 -27.04 10.67 29.25
C SER A 6 -27.65 11.51 28.13
N LEU A 7 -27.61 11.02 26.89
CA LEU A 7 -28.28 11.66 25.75
C LEU A 7 -29.09 10.65 24.94
N HIS A 8 -30.28 11.07 24.52
CA HIS A 8 -31.36 10.15 24.15
C HIS A 8 -31.43 9.80 22.67
N ARG A 9 -31.68 8.51 22.44
CA ARG A 9 -32.25 7.91 21.23
C ARG A 9 -33.47 8.70 20.70
N LEU A 10 -33.46 9.03 19.40
CA LEU A 10 -34.67 9.35 18.62
C LEU A 10 -34.88 8.32 17.49
N SER A 11 -36.08 8.29 16.91
CA SER A 11 -36.54 7.19 16.05
C SER A 11 -37.71 7.59 15.13
N ARG A 12 -38.17 6.63 14.30
CA ARG A 12 -39.20 6.73 13.23
C ARG A 12 -38.65 7.27 11.89
N LEU A 13 -39.23 6.95 10.73
CA LEU A 13 -40.43 6.14 10.42
C LEU A 13 -40.09 4.89 9.58
N ARG A 14 -41.00 3.90 9.58
CA ARG A 14 -41.19 2.96 8.47
C ARG A 14 -42.54 3.27 7.81
N PHE A 15 -42.67 3.05 6.51
CA PHE A 15 -43.96 2.81 5.86
C PHE A 15 -43.91 1.51 5.06
N ILE A 16 -45.02 0.77 5.08
CA ILE A 16 -45.22 -0.49 4.36
C ILE A 16 -46.59 -0.41 3.68
N ALA A 17 -46.66 -0.76 2.40
CA ALA A 17 -47.92 -0.99 1.69
C ALA A 17 -47.73 -2.16 0.71
N LYS A 18 -48.73 -3.05 0.62
CA LYS A 18 -48.77 -4.25 -0.23
C LYS A 18 -50.24 -4.73 -0.33
N PRO A 19 -50.62 -5.65 -1.25
CA PRO A 19 -51.11 -5.31 -2.59
C PRO A 19 -52.54 -5.87 -2.79
N GLN A 20 -52.83 -6.49 -3.96
CA GLN A 20 -54.09 -7.13 -4.41
C GLN A 20 -55.06 -6.18 -5.15
N PRO A 21 -56.02 -6.67 -5.99
CA PRO A 21 -56.45 -8.08 -6.14
C PRO A 21 -56.70 -8.64 -7.57
N PHE A 22 -56.78 -9.99 -7.67
CA PHE A 22 -57.67 -10.83 -8.52
C PHE A 22 -57.74 -10.60 -10.06
N LEU A 23 -58.23 -11.52 -10.92
CA LEU A 23 -58.91 -12.83 -10.80
C LEU A 23 -58.57 -13.71 -12.05
N SER A 24 -58.91 -15.00 -12.04
CA SER A 24 -59.00 -15.87 -13.24
C SER A 24 -60.37 -16.54 -13.27
N PRO A 25 -60.91 -16.98 -14.43
CA PRO A 25 -61.20 -18.42 -14.54
C PRO A 25 -61.27 -19.04 -15.96
N HIS A 26 -61.34 -20.39 -15.98
CA HIS A 26 -61.99 -21.26 -16.99
C HIS A 26 -61.27 -21.61 -18.33
N SER A 27 -61.93 -22.48 -19.09
CA SER A 27 -61.38 -23.57 -19.95
C SER A 27 -62.52 -24.07 -20.90
N ILE A 28 -62.45 -25.10 -21.76
CA ILE A 28 -61.60 -26.31 -21.85
C ILE A 28 -61.17 -26.58 -23.35
N PRO A 29 -60.96 -27.80 -23.94
CA PRO A 29 -60.13 -27.93 -25.15
C PRO A 29 -60.89 -28.18 -26.47
N SER A 30 -60.16 -28.10 -27.59
CA SER A 30 -60.43 -28.89 -28.81
C SER A 30 -59.14 -29.18 -29.60
N HIS A 31 -59.17 -30.18 -30.49
CA HIS A 31 -58.02 -30.68 -31.24
C HIS A 31 -57.70 -29.81 -32.46
N PHE A 32 -56.43 -29.76 -32.88
CA PHE A 32 -56.00 -30.31 -34.19
C PHE A 32 -54.48 -30.54 -34.20
N SER A 33 -54.01 -31.42 -35.08
CA SER A 33 -52.59 -31.79 -35.19
C SER A 33 -51.87 -31.07 -36.33
N LEU A 34 -50.57 -30.82 -36.15
CA LEU A 34 -49.54 -30.90 -37.19
C LEU A 34 -48.15 -30.81 -36.53
N THR A 35 -47.24 -31.73 -36.85
CA THR A 35 -45.90 -31.82 -36.23
C THR A 35 -44.79 -31.32 -37.16
N PRO A 36 -44.16 -30.16 -36.88
CA PRO A 36 -42.92 -29.78 -37.54
C PRO A 36 -41.79 -30.67 -37.01
N LYS A 37 -41.11 -31.41 -37.88
CA LYS A 37 -39.90 -32.17 -37.51
C LYS A 37 -38.77 -31.20 -37.17
N THR A 38 -38.63 -30.83 -35.91
CA THR A 38 -37.50 -30.02 -35.42
C THR A 38 -36.20 -30.81 -35.59
N LYS A 39 -35.35 -30.35 -36.51
CA LYS A 39 -33.98 -30.88 -36.63
C LYS A 39 -33.29 -30.66 -35.29
N LYS A 40 -32.83 -31.74 -34.64
CA LYS A 40 -31.92 -31.64 -33.48
C LYS A 40 -30.62 -31.01 -33.96
N ALA A 41 -30.52 -29.68 -33.83
CA ALA A 41 -29.22 -29.02 -33.87
C ALA A 41 -28.40 -29.58 -32.71
N ASN A 42 -27.32 -30.30 -33.02
CA ASN A 42 -26.33 -30.70 -32.02
C ASN A 42 -25.68 -29.42 -31.50
N ARG A 43 -26.27 -28.85 -30.45
CA ARG A 43 -25.79 -27.67 -29.74
C ARG A 43 -24.57 -28.09 -28.93
N PHE A 44 -23.46 -28.32 -29.62
CA PHE A 44 -22.13 -28.44 -29.03
C PHE A 44 -21.94 -27.23 -28.12
N ARG A 45 -22.03 -27.45 -26.81
CA ARG A 45 -21.53 -26.50 -25.83
C ARG A 45 -20.02 -26.49 -25.98
N PHE A 46 -19.52 -25.56 -26.79
CA PHE A 46 -18.23 -24.96 -26.51
C PHE A 46 -18.33 -24.34 -25.12
N LEU A 47 -17.98 -25.12 -24.11
CA LEU A 47 -17.61 -24.61 -22.80
C LEU A 47 -16.32 -23.82 -23.04
N SER A 48 -16.49 -22.51 -23.23
CA SER A 48 -15.38 -21.58 -23.10
C SER A 48 -14.89 -21.68 -21.67
N MET A 49 -13.90 -22.52 -21.44
CA MET A 49 -13.11 -22.56 -20.22
C MET A 49 -12.27 -21.28 -20.20
N ALA A 50 -12.91 -20.15 -19.87
CA ALA A 50 -12.20 -18.95 -19.49
C ALA A 50 -11.30 -19.33 -18.32
N ALA A 51 -9.99 -19.22 -18.50
CA ALA A 51 -9.04 -19.52 -17.44
C ALA A 51 -9.31 -18.58 -16.25
N GLU A 52 -9.23 -19.13 -15.03
CA GLU A 52 -9.36 -18.32 -13.81
C GLU A 52 -8.36 -17.16 -13.82
N PRO A 53 -8.70 -15.97 -13.28
CA PRO A 53 -7.80 -14.83 -13.20
C PRO A 53 -6.46 -15.19 -12.58
N LYS A 54 -5.36 -14.55 -13.01
CA LYS A 54 -4.01 -14.83 -12.49
C LYS A 54 -3.91 -14.56 -10.98
N GLU A 55 -4.81 -13.75 -10.46
CA GLU A 55 -4.93 -13.27 -9.08
C GLU A 55 -5.80 -14.20 -8.21
N SER A 56 -6.39 -15.25 -8.79
CA SER A 56 -7.26 -16.20 -8.07
C SER A 56 -6.45 -17.10 -7.11
N PRO A 57 -7.03 -17.59 -5.99
CA PRO A 57 -6.36 -18.51 -5.07
C PRO A 57 -6.02 -19.87 -5.68
N SER A 58 -6.75 -20.31 -6.71
CA SER A 58 -6.42 -21.50 -7.50
C SER A 58 -5.11 -21.34 -8.28
N ASN A 59 -4.81 -20.13 -8.76
CA ASN A 59 -3.54 -19.80 -9.40
C ASN A 59 -2.46 -19.33 -8.40
N ASN A 60 -2.83 -19.02 -7.14
CA ASN A 60 -1.93 -18.59 -6.07
C ASN A 60 -2.12 -19.44 -4.79
N PRO A 61 -1.62 -20.69 -4.75
CA PRO A 61 -1.77 -21.56 -3.58
C PRO A 61 -1.22 -20.91 -2.29
N GLY A 62 -2.06 -20.87 -1.24
CA GLY A 62 -1.76 -20.19 0.02
C GLY A 62 -2.34 -18.77 0.14
N LEU A 63 -2.94 -18.21 -0.92
CA LEU A 63 -3.64 -16.93 -0.84
C LEU A 63 -4.98 -17.07 -0.10
N HIS A 64 -5.10 -16.42 1.06
CA HIS A 64 -6.36 -16.28 1.80
C HIS A 64 -7.10 -15.01 1.35
N THR A 65 -8.35 -15.17 0.88
CA THR A 65 -9.17 -14.07 0.33
C THR A 65 -9.92 -13.25 1.37
N THR A 66 -10.00 -13.74 2.61
CA THR A 66 -10.70 -13.09 3.72
C THR A 66 -9.69 -12.76 4.82
N PRO A 67 -9.36 -11.47 5.06
CA PRO A 67 -8.56 -11.07 6.21
C PRO A 67 -9.26 -11.43 7.52
N ASP A 68 -8.50 -11.85 8.53
CA ASP A 68 -9.05 -12.18 9.84
C ASP A 68 -9.57 -10.92 10.55
N GLU A 69 -10.70 -11.02 11.25
CA GLU A 69 -11.33 -9.92 11.99
C GLU A 69 -10.37 -9.22 12.97
N ALA A 70 -9.47 -9.97 13.62
CA ALA A 70 -8.48 -9.43 14.55
C ALA A 70 -7.41 -8.56 13.87
N THR A 71 -7.22 -8.69 12.55
CA THR A 71 -6.21 -7.97 11.77
C THR A 71 -6.72 -6.68 11.12
N LYS A 72 -8.03 -6.40 11.18
CA LYS A 72 -8.66 -5.26 10.47
C LYS A 72 -8.10 -3.87 10.81
N GLY A 73 -7.48 -3.70 11.98
CA GLY A 73 -6.85 -2.45 12.40
C GLY A 73 -5.36 -2.33 12.05
N TYR A 74 -4.75 -3.36 11.45
CA TYR A 74 -3.30 -3.38 11.20
C TYR A 74 -2.94 -2.52 9.98
N ILE A 75 -1.77 -1.89 10.03
CA ILE A 75 -1.20 -1.10 8.93
C ILE A 75 0.26 -1.50 8.68
N MET A 76 0.71 -1.40 7.44
CA MET A 76 2.15 -1.38 7.13
C MET A 76 2.69 0.00 7.53
N GLN A 77 3.06 0.13 8.81
CA GLN A 77 3.41 1.40 9.43
C GLN A 77 4.76 1.91 8.88
N GLN A 78 5.81 1.08 8.93
CA GLN A 78 7.18 1.51 8.65
C GLN A 78 8.05 0.48 7.93
N THR A 79 9.07 0.96 7.22
CA THR A 79 10.23 0.17 6.76
C THR A 79 11.51 0.77 7.33
N MET A 80 12.37 -0.08 7.91
CA MET A 80 13.58 0.36 8.64
C MET A 80 14.86 0.16 7.82
N PHE A 81 15.71 1.18 7.79
CA PHE A 81 17.06 1.12 7.23
C PHE A 81 18.08 1.65 8.23
N ARG A 82 19.27 1.04 8.24
CA ARG A 82 20.43 1.61 8.92
C ARG A 82 21.18 2.53 7.95
N ILE A 83 21.59 3.70 8.43
CA ILE A 83 22.22 4.77 7.65
C ILE A 83 23.58 5.15 8.23
N LYS A 84 24.55 5.47 7.37
CA LYS A 84 25.92 5.84 7.80
C LYS A 84 25.95 7.26 8.35
N ASP A 85 25.42 8.24 7.63
CA ASP A 85 25.40 9.65 8.03
C ASP A 85 23.98 10.25 7.94
N PRO A 86 23.34 10.60 9.08
CA PRO A 86 22.02 11.20 9.06
C PRO A 86 21.98 12.55 8.35
N LYS A 87 23.09 13.28 8.22
CA LYS A 87 23.14 14.52 7.44
C LYS A 87 22.93 14.25 5.95
N VAL A 88 23.60 13.23 5.41
CA VAL A 88 23.51 12.83 3.99
C VAL A 88 22.14 12.19 3.71
N SER A 89 21.75 11.23 4.54
CA SER A 89 20.46 10.56 4.42
C SER A 89 19.26 11.51 4.57
N LEU A 90 19.25 12.44 5.54
CA LEU A 90 18.14 13.39 5.69
C LEU A 90 18.05 14.38 4.51
N ASP A 91 19.17 14.84 3.96
CA ASP A 91 19.17 15.68 2.76
C ASP A 91 18.59 14.92 1.55
N PHE A 92 18.99 13.66 1.34
CA PHE A 92 18.41 12.82 0.30
C PHE A 92 16.90 12.62 0.49
N TYR A 93 16.46 12.14 1.66
CA TYR A 93 15.04 11.87 1.89
C TYR A 93 14.16 13.12 1.87
N SER A 94 14.65 14.28 2.32
CA SER A 94 13.85 15.53 2.33
C SER A 94 13.99 16.36 1.05
N ARG A 95 15.20 16.77 0.65
CA ARG A 95 15.43 17.66 -0.51
C ARG A 95 15.29 16.91 -1.83
N VAL A 96 15.83 15.68 -1.92
CA VAL A 96 15.76 14.90 -3.17
C VAL A 96 14.39 14.22 -3.29
N LEU A 97 13.96 13.45 -2.29
CA LEU A 97 12.71 12.68 -2.38
C LEU A 97 11.44 13.39 -1.92
N GLY A 98 11.53 14.52 -1.19
CA GLY A 98 10.36 15.30 -0.77
C GLY A 98 9.65 14.83 0.51
N MET A 99 10.28 13.97 1.32
CA MET A 99 9.69 13.50 2.59
C MET A 99 9.90 14.49 3.74
N SER A 100 8.89 14.61 4.60
CA SER A 100 8.96 15.34 5.87
C SER A 100 9.64 14.50 6.96
N LEU A 101 10.46 15.12 7.83
CA LEU A 101 10.87 14.53 9.10
C LEU A 101 9.73 14.64 10.11
N LEU A 102 9.12 13.50 10.44
CA LEU A 102 7.93 13.41 11.29
C LEU A 102 8.32 13.44 12.78
N LYS A 103 9.31 12.63 13.15
CA LYS A 103 9.84 12.51 14.51
C LYS A 103 11.33 12.14 14.47
N ARG A 104 12.10 12.69 15.41
CA ARG A 104 13.41 12.17 15.83
C ARG A 104 13.27 11.58 17.23
N LEU A 105 13.89 10.43 17.48
CA LEU A 105 14.08 9.84 18.81
C LEU A 105 15.57 9.56 19.02
N ASP A 106 16.07 9.79 20.23
CA ASP A 106 17.49 9.63 20.58
C ASP A 106 17.61 8.71 21.81
N PHE A 107 18.53 7.76 21.78
CA PHE A 107 18.72 6.75 22.83
C PHE A 107 20.18 6.75 23.33
N PRO A 108 20.58 7.72 24.19
CA PRO A 108 21.99 7.93 24.53
C PRO A 108 22.69 6.73 25.17
N GLU A 109 21.97 5.96 25.99
CA GLU A 109 22.48 4.74 26.64
C GLU A 109 22.84 3.64 25.63
N MET A 110 22.10 3.57 24.51
CA MET A 110 22.29 2.60 23.43
C MET A 110 23.04 3.19 22.21
N LYS A 111 23.37 4.49 22.25
CA LYS A 111 24.12 5.24 21.21
C LYS A 111 23.53 5.13 19.80
N PHE A 112 22.23 5.28 19.66
CA PHE A 112 21.58 5.41 18.35
C PHE A 112 20.47 6.48 18.33
N SER A 113 20.17 6.94 17.11
CA SER A 113 19.07 7.85 16.80
C SER A 113 18.16 7.23 15.74
N LEU A 114 16.86 7.50 15.85
CA LEU A 114 15.83 7.12 14.87
C LEU A 114 15.23 8.38 14.24
N TYR A 115 15.14 8.39 12.92
CA TYR A 115 14.52 9.48 12.15
C TYR A 115 13.38 8.92 11.30
N PHE A 116 12.15 9.33 11.60
CA PHE A 116 10.95 8.88 10.92
C PHE A 116 10.60 9.85 9.80
N MET A 117 10.76 9.40 8.55
CA MET A 117 10.47 10.17 7.33
C MET A 117 9.15 9.71 6.70
N GLY A 118 8.39 10.61 6.07
CA GLY A 118 7.19 10.23 5.32
C GLY A 118 6.60 11.39 4.51
N TYR A 119 5.68 11.06 3.60
CA TYR A 119 5.00 12.02 2.71
C TYR A 119 3.82 12.73 3.39
N GLU A 120 4.04 13.25 4.60
CA GLU A 120 2.99 13.78 5.47
C GLU A 120 3.09 15.29 5.69
N ASN A 121 1.92 15.94 5.81
CA ASN A 121 1.84 17.36 6.14
C ASN A 121 2.13 17.59 7.64
N THR A 122 3.36 17.98 7.95
CA THR A 122 3.78 18.22 9.34
C THR A 122 3.10 19.43 10.02
N ALA A 123 2.35 20.26 9.29
CA ALA A 123 1.49 21.29 9.87
C ALA A 123 0.20 20.75 10.50
N GLU A 124 -0.22 19.53 10.14
CA GLU A 124 -1.37 18.82 10.75
C GLU A 124 -0.94 17.96 11.95
N ALA A 125 0.36 17.77 12.16
CA ALA A 125 0.88 17.00 13.29
C ALA A 125 0.61 17.72 14.63
N PRO A 126 0.17 17.01 15.69
CA PRO A 126 -0.06 17.61 17.00
C PRO A 126 1.16 18.36 17.55
N SER A 127 0.91 19.49 18.24
CA SER A 127 1.97 20.29 18.87
C SER A 127 2.50 19.67 20.17
N ASN A 128 1.70 18.86 20.86
CA ASN A 128 2.11 18.11 22.04
C ASN A 128 3.14 17.01 21.65
N PRO A 129 4.32 16.94 22.31
CA PRO A 129 5.35 15.96 21.98
C PRO A 129 4.93 14.48 22.07
N ILE A 130 3.94 14.15 22.91
CA ILE A 130 3.40 12.80 23.10
C ILE A 130 2.37 12.49 22.02
N ASP A 131 1.39 13.38 21.80
CA ASP A 131 0.38 13.21 20.76
C ASP A 131 1.03 13.15 19.37
N LYS A 132 2.15 13.86 19.17
CA LYS A 132 2.96 13.77 17.95
C LYS A 132 3.65 12.41 17.78
N VAL A 133 4.01 11.70 18.86
CA VAL A 133 4.50 10.30 18.78
C VAL A 133 3.37 9.38 18.32
N VAL A 134 2.19 9.48 18.95
CA VAL A 134 1.02 8.68 18.57
C VAL A 134 0.62 8.95 17.12
N TRP A 135 0.65 10.22 16.68
CA TRP A 135 0.43 10.61 15.30
C TRP A 135 1.49 10.04 14.35
N THR A 136 2.79 10.11 14.66
CA THR A 136 3.83 9.54 13.77
C THR A 136 3.66 8.04 13.58
N PHE A 137 3.43 7.29 14.68
CA PHE A 137 3.26 5.84 14.61
C PHE A 137 1.88 5.36 14.11
N SER A 138 0.95 6.28 13.80
CA SER A 138 -0.29 5.95 13.07
C SER A 138 -0.21 6.20 11.56
N GLN A 139 0.89 6.82 11.07
CA GLN A 139 1.10 7.02 9.63
C GLN A 139 1.56 5.73 8.95
N LYS A 140 1.25 5.61 7.66
CA LYS A 140 1.54 4.43 6.84
C LYS A 140 2.83 4.64 6.03
N ALA A 141 3.52 3.56 5.71
CA ALA A 141 4.68 3.53 4.83
C ALA A 141 5.80 4.56 5.19
N THR A 142 5.99 4.88 6.47
CA THR A 142 7.08 5.75 6.91
C THR A 142 8.42 5.05 6.76
N ILE A 143 9.49 5.79 6.50
CA ILE A 143 10.85 5.24 6.50
C ILE A 143 11.49 5.56 7.87
N GLU A 144 11.86 4.51 8.61
CA GLU A 144 12.65 4.62 9.84
C GLU A 144 14.13 4.55 9.46
N LEU A 145 14.86 5.65 9.63
CA LEU A 145 16.30 5.70 9.43
C LEU A 145 17.00 5.60 10.79
N THR A 146 17.72 4.50 11.02
CA THR A 146 18.48 4.25 12.25
C THR A 146 19.95 4.59 12.05
N HIS A 147 20.44 5.58 12.79
CA HIS A 147 21.85 5.96 12.85
C HIS A 147 22.48 5.41 14.13
N ASN A 148 23.51 4.58 14.00
CA ASN A 148 24.36 4.16 15.13
C ASN A 148 25.51 5.16 15.27
N TRP A 149 25.66 5.79 16.42
CA TRP A 149 26.53 6.97 16.56
C TRP A 149 28.01 6.64 16.32
N GLY A 150 28.67 7.43 15.48
CA GLY A 150 30.08 7.27 15.11
C GLY A 150 30.28 6.62 13.74
N THR A 151 29.30 5.92 13.17
CA THR A 151 29.45 5.28 11.84
C THR A 151 29.73 6.27 10.71
N GLU A 152 29.32 7.52 10.87
CA GLU A 152 29.61 8.65 9.97
C GLU A 152 31.10 9.03 9.93
N SER A 153 31.84 8.79 11.03
CA SER A 153 33.23 9.23 11.21
C SER A 153 34.24 8.08 11.32
N ASP A 154 33.77 6.84 11.44
CA ASP A 154 34.60 5.63 11.38
C ASP A 154 35.12 5.38 9.95
N PRO A 155 36.46 5.36 9.72
CA PRO A 155 37.07 5.06 8.43
C PRO A 155 37.06 3.56 8.08
N GLU A 156 36.91 2.68 9.07
CA GLU A 156 36.78 1.24 8.87
C GLU A 156 35.33 0.80 8.63
N PHE A 157 34.34 1.61 9.03
CA PHE A 157 32.96 1.39 8.66
C PHE A 157 32.68 1.70 7.17
N LYS A 158 32.73 0.65 6.32
CA LYS A 158 32.59 0.75 4.86
C LYS A 158 31.14 0.93 4.36
N GLY A 159 30.16 1.12 5.26
CA GLY A 159 28.72 1.23 4.93
C GLY A 159 27.90 0.01 5.37
N TYR A 160 26.58 0.08 5.20
CA TYR A 160 25.68 -1.07 5.46
C TYR A 160 25.47 -1.88 4.19
N HIS A 161 25.25 -3.20 4.30
CA HIS A 161 24.94 -4.02 3.11
C HIS A 161 23.50 -3.76 2.65
N ASN A 162 23.30 -3.49 1.34
CA ASN A 162 21.98 -3.14 0.79
C ASN A 162 21.12 -4.34 0.34
N GLY A 163 21.56 -5.57 0.59
CA GLY A 163 20.83 -6.82 0.27
C GLY A 163 20.82 -7.24 -1.20
N ASN A 164 21.43 -6.48 -2.12
CA ASN A 164 21.34 -6.75 -3.56
C ASN A 164 22.52 -7.57 -4.13
N SER A 165 23.69 -7.48 -3.49
CA SER A 165 24.80 -8.44 -3.66
C SER A 165 24.69 -9.59 -2.66
N GLU A 166 25.55 -10.61 -2.74
CA GLU A 166 25.52 -11.69 -1.76
C GLU A 166 26.06 -11.23 -0.37
N PRO A 167 25.51 -11.75 0.75
CA PRO A 167 24.32 -12.59 0.84
C PRO A 167 23.05 -11.75 0.55
N ARG A 168 22.24 -12.20 -0.43
CA ARG A 168 21.06 -11.45 -0.86
C ARG A 168 19.92 -11.45 0.17
N GLY A 169 19.12 -10.38 0.17
CA GLY A 169 18.00 -10.21 1.09
C GLY A 169 17.03 -9.13 0.63
N PHE A 170 17.06 -7.97 1.29
CA PHE A 170 16.24 -6.82 0.91
C PHE A 170 16.63 -6.27 -0.48
N GLY A 171 15.63 -5.80 -1.25
CA GLY A 171 15.82 -5.23 -2.58
C GLY A 171 15.87 -3.69 -2.58
N HIS A 172 14.71 -3.06 -2.48
CA HIS A 172 14.52 -1.62 -2.68
C HIS A 172 13.16 -1.17 -2.13
N ILE A 173 12.96 0.14 -2.04
CA ILE A 173 11.60 0.73 -1.96
C ILE A 173 11.20 1.25 -3.34
N GLY A 174 9.91 1.19 -3.65
CA GLY A 174 9.32 1.88 -4.80
C GLY A 174 8.67 3.18 -4.34
N VAL A 175 8.86 4.26 -5.09
CA VAL A 175 8.09 5.50 -4.93
C VAL A 175 7.35 5.77 -6.25
N THR A 176 6.02 5.83 -6.16
CA THR A 176 5.14 6.22 -7.27
C THR A 176 5.20 7.73 -7.46
N VAL A 177 5.24 8.18 -8.71
CA VAL A 177 5.35 9.60 -9.08
C VAL A 177 4.42 9.91 -10.26
N ASP A 178 3.98 11.17 -10.38
CA ASP A 178 3.09 11.61 -11.47
C ASP A 178 3.72 11.46 -12.86
N ASP A 179 5.05 11.59 -12.95
CA ASP A 179 5.82 11.48 -14.18
C ASP A 179 7.23 10.96 -13.89
N THR A 180 7.46 9.69 -14.21
CA THR A 180 8.73 8.98 -13.99
C THR A 180 9.90 9.63 -14.72
N TYR A 181 9.67 10.19 -15.92
CA TYR A 181 10.73 10.79 -16.73
C TYR A 181 11.16 12.14 -16.15
N LYS A 182 10.21 13.01 -15.79
CA LYS A 182 10.52 14.29 -15.12
C LYS A 182 11.14 14.09 -13.73
N ALA A 183 10.69 13.07 -12.99
CA ALA A 183 11.29 12.72 -11.70
C ALA A 183 12.77 12.31 -11.87
N CYS A 184 13.07 11.45 -12.84
CA CYS A 184 14.43 11.01 -13.11
C CYS A 184 15.32 12.13 -13.69
N GLU A 185 14.80 12.97 -14.58
CA GLU A 185 15.50 14.19 -15.06
C GLU A 185 15.88 15.09 -13.87
N ARG A 186 14.94 15.34 -12.94
CA ARG A 186 15.21 16.11 -11.72
C ARG A 186 16.26 15.43 -10.85
N PHE A 187 16.21 14.11 -10.66
CA PHE A 187 17.22 13.39 -9.87
C PHE A 187 18.62 13.47 -10.52
N GLN A 188 18.71 13.32 -11.84
CA GLN A 188 19.97 13.50 -12.59
C GLN A 188 20.53 14.93 -12.44
N ASN A 189 19.67 15.95 -12.56
CA ASN A 189 20.05 17.35 -12.36
C ASN A 189 20.43 17.69 -10.91
N LEU A 190 20.04 16.85 -9.94
CA LEU A 190 20.47 16.93 -8.53
C LEU A 190 21.69 16.06 -8.20
N GLY A 191 22.30 15.40 -9.20
CA GLY A 191 23.51 14.59 -9.03
C GLY A 191 23.27 13.21 -8.41
N VAL A 192 22.05 12.68 -8.46
CA VAL A 192 21.72 11.35 -7.92
C VAL A 192 22.34 10.25 -8.79
N GLU A 193 23.01 9.29 -8.16
CA GLU A 193 23.52 8.09 -8.82
C GLU A 193 22.38 7.10 -9.13
N PHE A 194 22.35 6.60 -10.37
CA PHE A 194 21.39 5.59 -10.83
C PHE A 194 22.09 4.24 -10.99
N VAL A 195 21.68 3.23 -10.23
CA VAL A 195 22.14 1.84 -10.44
C VAL A 195 21.57 1.27 -11.75
N LYS A 196 20.42 1.78 -12.19
CA LYS A 196 19.84 1.52 -13.50
C LYS A 196 19.11 2.77 -14.00
N LYS A 197 19.30 3.14 -15.27
CA LYS A 197 18.66 4.33 -15.84
C LYS A 197 17.23 4.07 -16.32
N PRO A 198 16.40 5.12 -16.50
CA PRO A 198 15.10 5.03 -17.18
C PRO A 198 15.19 4.36 -18.56
N GLU A 199 16.19 4.73 -19.37
CA GLU A 199 16.36 4.19 -20.74
C GLU A 199 16.53 2.65 -20.77
N ASP A 200 17.12 2.08 -19.72
CA ASP A 200 17.39 0.64 -19.61
C ASP A 200 16.19 -0.15 -19.04
N ALA A 201 15.19 0.54 -18.49
CA ALA A 201 14.09 -0.05 -17.73
C ALA A 201 12.98 -0.58 -18.64
N ILE A 202 12.97 -1.89 -18.87
CA ILE A 202 12.00 -2.58 -19.74
C ILE A 202 10.58 -2.55 -19.13
N HIS A 203 9.84 -1.47 -19.39
CA HIS A 203 8.39 -1.34 -19.62
C HIS A 203 7.36 -2.02 -18.68
N LEU A 204 7.74 -2.54 -17.51
CA LEU A 204 6.82 -3.27 -16.64
C LEU A 204 6.29 -2.48 -15.41
N LEU A 205 6.84 -1.29 -15.10
CA LEU A 205 6.29 -0.36 -14.09
C LEU A 205 6.64 1.10 -14.44
N ASP A 206 6.12 1.63 -15.55
CA ASP A 206 6.40 3.01 -16.05
C ASP A 206 5.93 4.19 -15.11
N ALA A 207 5.39 3.90 -13.92
CA ALA A 207 4.91 4.89 -12.94
C ALA A 207 5.71 4.94 -11.61
N ASN A 208 6.75 4.11 -11.47
CA ASN A 208 7.51 3.98 -10.21
C ASN A 208 9.00 4.24 -10.44
N CYS A 209 9.56 5.20 -9.68
CA CYS A 209 11.01 5.30 -9.55
C CYS A 209 11.51 4.19 -8.61
N TRP A 210 12.32 3.28 -9.14
CA TRP A 210 12.92 2.19 -8.37
C TRP A 210 14.12 2.71 -7.57
N LEU A 211 13.89 3.07 -6.31
CA LEU A 211 14.92 3.60 -5.42
C LEU A 211 15.67 2.43 -4.76
N GLN A 212 16.61 1.87 -5.53
CA GLN A 212 17.58 0.92 -5.00
C GLN A 212 18.50 1.62 -4.01
N PHE A 213 18.50 1.16 -2.77
CA PHE A 213 19.17 1.85 -1.67
C PHE A 213 20.69 1.85 -1.88
N LEU A 214 21.27 3.03 -2.08
CA LEU A 214 22.72 3.22 -2.09
C LEU A 214 23.21 3.04 -0.65
N SER A 215 23.94 1.95 -0.39
CA SER A 215 24.48 1.49 0.91
C SER A 215 25.36 2.47 1.67
N ASN A 216 25.65 3.62 1.06
CA ASN A 216 26.76 4.51 1.36
C ASN A 216 26.29 5.89 1.88
N LEU A 217 24.98 6.06 2.09
CA LEU A 217 24.30 7.27 2.61
C LEU A 217 23.99 7.16 4.13
#